data_AF-A0A6N3J0H8-F1
#
_entry.id   AF-A0A6N3J0H8-F1
#
_cell.length_a   1.000
_cell.length_b   1.000
_cell.length_c   1.000
_cell.angle_alpha   90.00
_cell.angle_beta   90.00
_cell.angle_gamma   90.00
#
_symmetry.space_group_name_H-M   'P 1'
#
loop_
_entity.id
_entity.type
_entity.pdbx_description
1 polymer ?
#
loop_
_entity_poly.entity_id
_entity_poly.type
_entity_poly.pdbx_seq_one_letter_code
_entity_poly.pdbx_strand_id
1 'polypeptide(L)'
;MPTLLWVKMPSDWLGKGILREHFSSRREKDISGEISALKIYICLCLYSDRKMIPYPPILQVHLKVLRERELIGSSLTYDQLSEYCSLSRVLVSRGLKKLISCGLIHKQGTTRKVVYEIVGLSISGWCKLPCRALLGPNGRVVSFTGLKNRYPSERDALKLFLYLLSIRQNSLSEVSVSRGKISQTTGLSVYDIDSSIGVLRAIELIEDVKSLGYKMNTSSLPQESDRLAQYLVKGGKSLNLKK
;
A
#
# COMPACT_ATOMS: atom_id res chain seq x y z
N MET A 1 -7.41 18.64 -9.07
CA MET A 1 -7.24 17.20 -9.31
C MET A 1 -5.78 16.90 -9.55
N PRO A 2 -5.18 15.87 -8.91
CA PRO A 2 -3.84 15.44 -9.30
C PRO A 2 -3.86 15.02 -10.77
N THR A 3 -3.10 15.73 -11.59
CA THR A 3 -2.93 15.49 -13.03
C THR A 3 -2.03 14.29 -13.31
N LEU A 4 -1.34 13.80 -12.28
CA LEU A 4 -0.37 12.73 -12.36
C LEU A 4 -1.04 11.38 -12.63
N LEU A 5 -0.51 10.64 -13.61
CA LEU A 5 -0.90 9.26 -13.86
C LEU A 5 -0.57 8.37 -12.64
N TRP A 6 0.58 8.61 -12.01
CA TRP A 6 1.06 7.85 -10.86
C TRP A 6 1.96 8.68 -9.92
N VAL A 7 2.08 8.21 -8.68
CA VAL A 7 2.98 8.74 -7.64
C VAL A 7 3.92 7.63 -7.14
N LYS A 8 5.07 7.97 -6.54
CA LYS A 8 5.90 6.95 -5.88
C LYS A 8 5.32 6.65 -4.50
N MET A 9 5.23 5.37 -4.17
CA MET A 9 4.86 4.88 -2.84
C MET A 9 6.04 4.08 -2.28
N PRO A 10 6.52 4.35 -1.05
CA PRO A 10 7.50 3.47 -0.41
C PRO A 10 6.94 2.06 -0.30
N SER A 11 7.74 1.08 -0.69
CA SER A 11 7.30 -0.31 -0.82
C SER A 11 8.28 -1.31 -0.21
N ASP A 12 9.49 -0.87 0.16
CA ASP A 12 10.52 -1.72 0.76
C ASP A 12 10.05 -2.45 2.03
N TRP A 13 9.25 -1.76 2.86
CA TRP A 13 8.67 -2.33 4.08
C TRP A 13 7.73 -3.52 3.81
N LEU A 14 7.14 -3.62 2.60
CA LEU A 14 6.24 -4.72 2.23
C LEU A 14 6.99 -6.04 2.10
N GLY A 15 8.27 -6.01 1.69
CA GLY A 15 9.13 -7.19 1.61
C GLY A 15 9.78 -7.57 2.95
N LYS A 16 9.75 -6.68 3.95
CA LYS A 16 10.43 -6.83 5.25
C LYS A 16 9.56 -7.51 6.33
N GLY A 17 8.44 -8.11 5.97
CA GLY A 17 7.59 -8.87 6.91
C GLY A 17 6.61 -8.04 7.74
N ILE A 18 6.65 -6.70 7.67
CA ILE A 18 5.76 -5.81 8.45
C ILE A 18 4.27 -6.12 8.18
N LEU A 19 3.88 -6.44 6.94
CA LEU A 19 2.51 -6.86 6.63
C LEU A 19 2.08 -8.09 7.44
N ARG A 20 2.94 -9.10 7.51
CA ARG A 20 2.68 -10.35 8.23
C ARG A 20 2.66 -10.11 9.75
N GLU A 21 3.61 -9.35 10.25
CA GLU A 21 3.83 -9.17 11.70
C GLU A 21 2.84 -8.19 12.33
N HIS A 22 2.47 -7.12 11.62
CA HIS A 22 1.67 -6.04 12.18
C HIS A 22 0.25 -5.94 11.60
N PHE A 23 -0.07 -6.63 10.51
CA PHE A 23 -1.39 -6.56 9.86
C PHE A 23 -2.04 -7.95 9.72
N SER A 24 -2.03 -8.76 10.78
CA SER A 24 -2.58 -10.13 10.76
C SER A 24 -3.40 -10.48 12.01
N SER A 25 -3.92 -9.46 12.71
CA SER A 25 -4.69 -9.68 13.95
C SER A 25 -6.00 -10.43 13.68
N ARG A 26 -6.43 -11.27 14.64
CA ARG A 26 -7.73 -11.97 14.56
C ARG A 26 -8.87 -11.25 15.27
N ARG A 27 -8.56 -10.26 16.12
CA ARG A 27 -9.58 -9.49 16.87
C ARG A 27 -10.20 -8.42 15.97
N GLU A 28 -11.52 -8.33 15.95
CA GLU A 28 -12.26 -7.39 15.08
C GLU A 28 -11.83 -5.93 15.24
N LYS A 29 -11.65 -5.47 16.49
CA LYS A 29 -11.18 -4.10 16.78
C LYS A 29 -9.82 -3.81 16.11
N ASP A 30 -8.93 -4.79 16.09
CA ASP A 30 -7.62 -4.67 15.46
C ASP A 30 -7.72 -4.74 13.93
N ILE A 31 -8.59 -5.60 13.39
CA ILE A 31 -8.86 -5.70 11.94
C ILE A 31 -9.32 -4.36 11.38
N SER A 32 -10.30 -3.71 12.01
CA SER A 32 -10.77 -2.38 11.56
C SER A 32 -9.65 -1.34 11.59
N GLY A 33 -8.77 -1.39 12.59
CA GLY A 33 -7.59 -0.51 12.70
C GLY A 33 -6.53 -0.80 11.62
N GLU A 34 -6.28 -2.06 11.30
CA GLU A 34 -5.37 -2.50 10.25
C GLU A 34 -5.86 -2.08 8.86
N ILE A 35 -7.15 -2.30 8.56
CA ILE A 35 -7.78 -1.83 7.32
C ILE A 35 -7.65 -0.30 7.20
N SER A 36 -7.98 0.40 8.27
CA SER A 36 -7.91 1.87 8.31
C SER A 36 -6.48 2.37 8.06
N ALA A 37 -5.48 1.75 8.69
CA ALA A 37 -4.08 2.07 8.50
C ALA A 37 -3.64 1.88 7.05
N LEU A 38 -3.98 0.75 6.41
CA LEU A 38 -3.62 0.50 5.02
C LEU A 38 -4.28 1.50 4.05
N LYS A 39 -5.57 1.82 4.26
CA LYS A 39 -6.29 2.83 3.46
C LYS A 39 -5.64 4.22 3.61
N ILE A 40 -5.33 4.62 4.84
CA ILE A 40 -4.69 5.91 5.14
C ILE A 40 -3.29 5.97 4.54
N TYR A 41 -2.50 4.89 4.62
CA TYR A 41 -1.17 4.86 4.02
C TYR A 41 -1.21 5.09 2.51
N ILE A 42 -2.11 4.39 1.81
CA ILE A 42 -2.35 4.58 0.36
C ILE A 42 -2.75 6.05 0.09
N CYS A 43 -3.69 6.59 0.87
CA CYS A 43 -4.17 7.96 0.70
C CYS A 43 -3.07 9.00 0.94
N LEU A 44 -2.28 8.87 2.00
CA LEU A 44 -1.14 9.75 2.27
C LEU A 44 -0.14 9.74 1.12
N CYS A 45 0.14 8.57 0.53
CA CYS A 45 1.02 8.46 -0.65
C CYS A 45 0.43 9.14 -1.89
N LEU A 46 -0.89 9.03 -2.11
CA LEU A 46 -1.59 9.69 -3.23
C LEU A 46 -1.52 11.23 -3.14
N TYR A 47 -1.52 11.76 -1.91
CA TYR A 47 -1.54 13.19 -1.60
C TYR A 47 -0.23 13.69 -0.98
N SER A 48 0.88 12.98 -1.21
CA SER A 48 2.17 13.40 -0.67
C SER A 48 2.83 14.43 -1.59
N ASP A 49 3.32 15.50 -0.99
CA ASP A 49 4.24 16.43 -1.63
C ASP A 49 5.69 16.04 -1.32
N ARG A 50 6.59 16.43 -2.23
CA ARG A 50 8.04 16.22 -2.09
C ARG A 50 8.71 17.55 -1.81
N LYS A 51 9.57 17.58 -0.82
CA LYS A 51 10.39 18.75 -0.50
C LYS A 51 11.80 18.27 -0.19
N MET A 52 12.80 18.92 -0.78
CA MET A 52 14.17 18.75 -0.31
C MET A 52 14.32 19.57 0.95
N ILE A 53 14.77 18.93 2.03
CA ILE A 53 15.05 19.59 3.30
C ILE A 53 16.48 19.26 3.73
N PRO A 54 17.18 20.18 4.43
CA PRO A 54 18.48 19.87 4.98
C PRO A 54 18.41 18.67 5.94
N TYR A 55 19.49 17.88 6.02
CA TYR A 55 19.61 16.92 7.10
C TYR A 55 19.62 17.64 8.46
N PRO A 56 19.16 17.01 9.56
CA PRO A 56 19.37 17.54 10.91
C PRO A 56 20.87 17.84 11.15
N PRO A 57 21.23 18.91 11.88
CA PRO A 57 22.63 19.31 12.10
C PRO A 57 23.54 18.15 12.57
N ILE A 58 23.02 17.27 13.44
CA ILE A 58 23.73 16.09 13.96
C ILE A 58 24.16 15.12 12.85
N LEU A 59 23.35 14.97 11.80
CA LEU A 59 23.63 14.07 10.67
C LEU A 59 24.45 14.76 9.56
N GLN A 60 24.41 16.09 9.46
CA GLN A 60 25.21 16.84 8.50
C GLN A 60 26.73 16.69 8.72
N VAL A 61 27.16 16.56 9.98
CA VAL A 61 28.59 16.37 10.33
C VAL A 61 29.14 15.05 9.79
N HIS A 62 28.31 14.00 9.74
CA HIS A 62 28.72 12.67 9.30
C HIS A 62 28.57 12.45 7.80
N LEU A 63 27.59 13.10 7.16
CA LEU A 63 27.31 12.97 5.73
C LEU A 63 28.10 14.01 4.94
N LYS A 64 29.39 13.74 4.69
CA LYS A 64 30.31 14.64 3.93
C LYS A 64 29.83 15.02 2.51
N VAL A 65 28.81 14.35 1.96
CA VAL A 65 28.36 14.51 0.56
C VAL A 65 26.88 14.86 0.41
N LEU A 66 25.99 14.43 1.32
CA LEU A 66 24.55 14.65 1.20
C LEU A 66 24.08 15.77 2.14
N ARG A 67 23.79 16.95 1.58
CA ARG A 67 23.33 18.12 2.35
C ARG A 67 21.81 18.13 2.58
N GLU A 68 21.06 17.50 1.69
CA GLU A 68 19.60 17.50 1.70
C GLU A 68 19.04 16.09 1.57
N ARG A 69 17.85 15.88 2.14
CA ARG A 69 17.05 14.67 2.02
C ARG A 69 15.69 14.99 1.43
N GLU A 70 15.14 14.05 0.66
CA GLU A 70 13.77 14.15 0.18
C GLU A 70 12.81 13.84 1.34
N LEU A 71 12.10 14.86 1.82
CA LEU A 71 10.95 14.69 2.70
C LEU A 71 9.71 14.49 1.83
N ILE A 72 8.99 13.42 2.13
CA ILE A 72 7.72 13.11 1.49
C ILE A 72 6.68 13.10 2.57
N GLY A 73 5.72 13.99 2.45
CA GLY A 73 4.71 14.13 3.48
C GLY A 73 3.42 14.68 2.94
N SER A 74 2.37 14.45 3.69
CA SER A 74 1.03 14.92 3.34
C SER A 74 0.45 15.69 4.52
N SER A 75 -0.18 16.83 4.22
CA SER A 75 -0.85 17.69 5.21
C SER A 75 -2.36 17.46 5.26
N LEU A 76 -2.83 16.27 4.88
CA LEU A 76 -4.25 15.93 4.92
C LEU A 76 -4.81 16.07 6.35
N THR A 77 -5.94 16.74 6.47
CA THR A 77 -6.65 16.86 7.75
C THR A 77 -7.34 15.55 8.13
N TYR A 78 -7.79 15.45 9.38
CA TYR A 78 -8.62 14.31 9.82
C TYR A 78 -9.90 14.17 8.99
N ASP A 79 -10.50 15.29 8.59
CA ASP A 79 -11.74 15.30 7.80
C ASP A 79 -11.48 14.87 6.37
N GLN A 80 -10.38 15.32 5.76
CA GLN A 80 -9.97 14.84 4.44
C GLN A 80 -9.66 13.34 4.48
N LEU A 81 -8.94 12.85 5.49
CA LEU A 81 -8.68 11.42 5.65
C LEU A 81 -9.97 10.62 5.84
N SER A 82 -10.91 11.13 6.63
CA SER A 82 -12.23 10.52 6.86
C SER A 82 -12.99 10.41 5.54
N GLU A 83 -13.03 11.48 4.76
CA GLU A 83 -13.71 11.55 3.48
C GLU A 83 -13.03 10.69 2.40
N TYR A 84 -11.73 10.87 2.18
CA TYR A 84 -10.98 10.23 1.10
C TYR A 84 -10.80 8.73 1.32
N CYS A 85 -10.73 8.31 2.58
CA CYS A 85 -10.62 6.90 2.94
C CYS A 85 -11.96 6.22 3.20
N SER A 86 -13.09 6.94 3.20
CA SER A 86 -14.39 6.42 3.65
C SER A 86 -14.29 5.75 5.04
N LEU A 87 -13.80 6.52 6.01
CA LEU A 87 -13.56 6.10 7.40
C LEU A 87 -14.21 7.07 8.37
N SER A 88 -14.65 6.59 9.53
CA SER A 88 -15.01 7.50 10.64
C SER A 88 -13.77 8.13 11.25
N ARG A 89 -13.91 9.30 11.92
CA ARG A 89 -12.80 9.96 12.65
C ARG A 89 -12.12 9.03 13.67
N VAL A 90 -12.88 8.15 14.32
CA VAL A 90 -12.33 7.14 15.26
C VAL A 90 -11.42 6.15 14.54
N LEU A 91 -11.82 5.67 13.36
CA LEU A 91 -11.01 4.78 12.54
C LEU A 91 -9.78 5.49 11.96
N VAL A 92 -9.90 6.76 11.57
CA VAL A 92 -8.75 7.58 11.17
C VAL A 92 -7.72 7.66 12.29
N SER A 93 -8.15 7.97 13.51
CA SER A 93 -7.26 8.02 14.68
C SER A 93 -6.56 6.67 14.93
N ARG A 94 -7.30 5.56 14.88
CA ARG A 94 -6.75 4.21 15.06
C ARG A 94 -5.74 3.85 13.98
N GLY A 95 -6.07 4.11 12.71
CA GLY A 95 -5.19 3.84 11.58
C GLY A 95 -3.90 4.63 11.63
N LEU A 96 -3.97 5.94 11.94
CA LEU A 96 -2.77 6.78 12.11
C LEU A 96 -1.90 6.30 13.27
N LYS A 97 -2.48 5.97 14.43
CA LYS A 97 -1.74 5.42 15.58
C LYS A 97 -1.00 4.13 15.20
N LYS A 98 -1.65 3.25 14.44
CA LYS A 98 -1.06 1.99 13.96
C LYS A 98 0.10 2.25 12.98
N LEU A 99 -0.05 3.17 12.02
CA LEU A 99 1.02 3.50 11.08
C LEU A 99 2.25 4.09 11.79
N ILE A 100 2.03 4.95 12.79
CA ILE A 100 3.11 5.51 13.63
C ILE A 100 3.78 4.41 14.45
N SER A 101 3.01 3.51 15.09
CA SER A 101 3.58 2.43 15.90
C SER A 101 4.39 1.43 15.07
N CYS A 102 4.07 1.27 13.79
CA CYS A 102 4.82 0.43 12.86
C CYS A 102 6.02 1.18 12.20
N GLY A 103 6.23 2.45 12.53
CA GLY A 103 7.31 3.26 11.94
C GLY A 103 7.14 3.58 10.45
N LEU A 104 5.92 3.46 9.90
CA LEU A 104 5.65 3.72 8.49
C LEU A 104 5.45 5.21 8.20
N ILE A 105 5.00 5.97 9.21
CA ILE A 105 4.88 7.42 9.13
C ILE A 105 5.36 8.09 10.42
N HIS A 106 5.80 9.33 10.32
CA HIS A 106 6.02 10.23 11.45
C HIS A 106 5.04 11.40 11.38
N LYS A 107 4.46 11.75 12.53
CA LYS A 107 3.62 12.94 12.66
C LYS A 107 4.47 14.11 13.10
N GLN A 108 4.54 15.15 12.28
CA GLN A 108 5.27 16.38 12.53
C GLN A 108 4.33 17.58 12.66
N GLY A 109 4.81 18.63 13.32
CA GLY A 109 4.11 19.91 13.46
C GLY A 109 3.14 20.00 14.64
N THR A 110 2.34 21.06 14.66
CA THR A 110 1.39 21.36 15.74
C THR A 110 0.00 20.84 15.42
N THR A 111 -0.92 20.86 16.38
CA THR A 111 -2.33 20.46 16.18
C THR A 111 -3.00 21.17 14.99
N ARG A 112 -2.59 22.41 14.67
CA ARG A 112 -3.14 23.21 13.57
C ARG A 112 -2.43 23.02 12.22
N LYS A 113 -1.18 22.55 12.23
CA LYS A 113 -0.35 22.33 11.02
C LYS A 113 0.36 21.00 11.14
N VAL A 114 -0.41 19.92 10.96
CA VAL A 114 0.11 18.55 10.99
C VAL A 114 0.63 18.18 9.60
N VAL A 115 1.81 17.57 9.56
CA VAL A 115 2.35 16.91 8.37
C VAL A 115 2.65 15.47 8.73
N TYR A 116 2.15 14.52 7.94
CA TYR A 116 2.50 13.11 8.06
C TYR A 116 3.64 12.82 7.09
N GLU A 117 4.85 12.68 7.62
CA GLU A 117 6.05 12.27 6.88
C GLU A 117 5.99 10.76 6.64
N ILE A 118 6.16 10.33 5.40
CA ILE A 118 6.12 8.92 4.99
C ILE A 118 7.55 8.38 4.97
N VAL A 119 7.79 7.29 5.70
CA VAL A 119 9.12 6.72 5.87
C VAL A 119 9.48 5.82 4.68
N GLY A 120 10.77 5.80 4.32
CA GLY A 120 11.32 4.77 3.44
C GLY A 120 11.38 5.09 1.96
N LEU A 121 11.18 6.35 1.54
CA LEU A 121 11.46 6.76 0.17
C LEU A 121 12.94 7.14 0.04
N SER A 122 13.73 6.23 -0.53
CA SER A 122 15.13 6.43 -0.88
C SER A 122 15.31 6.41 -2.40
N ILE A 123 16.56 6.38 -2.89
CA ILE A 123 16.87 6.18 -4.32
C ILE A 123 16.16 4.92 -4.86
N SER A 124 16.09 3.86 -4.05
CA SER A 124 15.40 2.59 -4.32
C SER A 124 14.33 2.29 -3.25
N GLY A 125 13.61 1.17 -3.40
CA GLY A 125 12.64 0.72 -2.39
C GLY A 125 11.25 1.33 -2.48
N TRP A 126 10.85 1.81 -3.66
CA TRP A 126 9.53 2.37 -3.93
C TRP A 126 8.91 1.74 -5.18
N CYS A 127 7.58 1.76 -5.28
CA CYS A 127 6.83 1.34 -6.45
C CYS A 127 5.90 2.45 -6.95
N LYS A 128 5.39 2.31 -8.17
CA LYS A 128 4.41 3.26 -8.73
C LYS A 128 3.01 2.95 -8.19
N LEU A 129 2.33 3.97 -7.69
CA LEU A 129 0.93 3.91 -7.24
C LEU A 129 0.04 4.65 -8.26
N PRO A 130 -0.99 4.01 -8.84
CA PRO A 130 -1.77 4.52 -9.97
C PRO A 130 -2.77 5.60 -9.56
N CYS A 131 -2.27 6.82 -9.37
CA CYS A 131 -3.00 7.97 -8.85
C CYS A 131 -4.30 8.26 -9.62
N ARG A 132 -4.22 8.44 -10.94
CA ARG A 132 -5.40 8.74 -11.77
C ARG A 132 -6.45 7.63 -11.76
N ALA A 133 -6.04 6.37 -11.67
CA ALA A 133 -6.98 5.24 -11.70
C ALA A 133 -7.68 5.05 -10.34
N LEU A 134 -7.02 5.42 -9.24
CA LEU A 134 -7.56 5.23 -7.88
C LEU A 134 -8.47 6.39 -7.43
N LEU A 135 -8.21 7.60 -7.91
CA LEU A 135 -8.91 8.81 -7.46
C LEU A 135 -10.11 9.12 -8.35
N GLY A 136 -11.27 9.35 -7.71
CA GLY A 136 -12.48 9.82 -8.37
C GLY A 136 -12.57 11.35 -8.47
N PRO A 137 -13.68 11.89 -9.02
CA PRO A 137 -13.90 13.32 -9.25
C PRO A 137 -13.92 14.23 -8.00
N ASN A 138 -13.89 13.67 -6.80
CA ASN A 138 -13.79 14.43 -5.54
C ASN A 138 -12.47 14.18 -4.79
N GLY A 139 -11.49 13.54 -5.42
CA GLY A 139 -10.25 13.14 -4.76
C GLY A 139 -10.39 11.97 -3.77
N ARG A 140 -11.58 11.35 -3.72
CA ARG A 140 -11.80 10.15 -2.92
C ARG A 140 -11.20 8.95 -3.64
N VAL A 141 -10.67 8.00 -2.88
CA VAL A 141 -10.30 6.69 -3.42
C VAL A 141 -11.58 5.89 -3.62
N VAL A 142 -12.06 5.77 -4.86
CA VAL A 142 -13.40 5.23 -5.15
C VAL A 142 -13.56 3.80 -4.62
N SER A 143 -12.52 2.98 -4.79
CA SER A 143 -12.50 1.58 -4.33
C SER A 143 -12.73 1.41 -2.83
N PHE A 144 -12.49 2.44 -2.01
CA PHE A 144 -12.60 2.33 -0.56
C PHE A 144 -14.03 2.41 -0.02
N THR A 145 -15.01 2.82 -0.84
CA THR A 145 -16.42 2.92 -0.44
C THR A 145 -17.11 1.56 -0.33
N GLY A 146 -16.63 0.56 -1.07
CA GLY A 146 -17.17 -0.81 -1.02
C GLY A 146 -16.74 -1.62 0.20
N LEU A 147 -15.83 -1.11 1.03
CA LEU A 147 -15.30 -1.81 2.21
C LEU A 147 -16.08 -1.45 3.48
N LYS A 148 -16.53 -2.47 4.22
CA LYS A 148 -17.17 -2.33 5.53
C LYS A 148 -16.17 -2.10 6.66
N ASN A 149 -14.89 -2.40 6.42
CA ASN A 149 -13.76 -2.25 7.35
C ASN A 149 -13.88 -3.14 8.59
N ARG A 150 -14.38 -4.37 8.43
CA ARG A 150 -14.64 -5.32 9.54
C ARG A 150 -14.10 -6.72 9.28
N TYR A 151 -13.89 -7.10 8.02
CA TYR A 151 -13.57 -8.50 7.71
C TYR A 151 -12.07 -8.71 7.45
N PRO A 152 -11.49 -9.83 7.92
CA PRO A 152 -10.12 -10.20 7.59
C PRO A 152 -9.83 -10.19 6.09
N SER A 153 -10.78 -10.67 5.27
CA SER A 153 -10.65 -10.68 3.80
C SER A 153 -10.49 -9.28 3.19
N GLU A 154 -11.07 -8.24 3.78
CA GLU A 154 -10.90 -6.85 3.33
C GLU A 154 -9.49 -6.33 3.64
N ARG A 155 -8.97 -6.64 4.84
CA ARG A 155 -7.59 -6.33 5.19
C ARG A 155 -6.63 -7.06 4.27
N ASP A 156 -6.86 -8.36 4.10
CA ASP A 156 -5.97 -9.25 3.36
C ASP A 156 -5.97 -8.91 1.86
N ALA A 157 -7.11 -8.49 1.31
CA ALA A 157 -7.20 -7.83 0.01
C ALA A 157 -6.27 -6.61 -0.10
N LEU A 158 -6.33 -5.66 0.85
CA LEU A 158 -5.46 -4.48 0.81
C LEU A 158 -3.96 -4.84 0.93
N LYS A 159 -3.62 -5.84 1.76
CA LYS A 159 -2.25 -6.37 1.87
C LYS A 159 -1.77 -6.96 0.53
N LEU A 160 -2.63 -7.76 -0.10
CA LEU A 160 -2.35 -8.35 -1.42
C LEU A 160 -2.17 -7.26 -2.48
N PHE A 161 -3.05 -6.25 -2.53
CA PHE A 161 -2.94 -5.14 -3.48
C PHE A 161 -1.61 -4.39 -3.36
N LEU A 162 -1.22 -4.00 -2.14
CA LEU A 162 0.06 -3.34 -1.89
C LEU A 162 1.24 -4.22 -2.30
N TYR A 163 1.18 -5.51 -1.97
CA TYR A 163 2.21 -6.45 -2.36
C TYR A 163 2.34 -6.57 -3.88
N LEU A 164 1.24 -6.76 -4.61
CA LEU A 164 1.24 -6.83 -6.08
C LEU A 164 1.84 -5.58 -6.71
N LEU A 165 1.51 -4.38 -6.20
CA LEU A 165 2.13 -3.13 -6.65
C LEU A 165 3.65 -3.11 -6.41
N SER A 166 4.10 -3.64 -5.27
CA SER A 166 5.52 -3.60 -4.86
C SER A 166 6.44 -4.46 -5.72
N ILE A 167 5.94 -5.61 -6.21
CA ILE A 167 6.73 -6.54 -7.02
C ILE A 167 6.55 -6.34 -8.53
N ARG A 168 5.60 -5.47 -8.94
CA ARG A 168 5.37 -5.15 -10.35
C ARG A 168 6.57 -4.36 -10.90
N GLN A 169 7.16 -4.88 -11.97
CA GLN A 169 8.24 -4.20 -12.69
C GLN A 169 7.73 -2.98 -13.45
N ASN A 170 8.57 -1.96 -13.60
CA ASN A 170 8.20 -0.70 -14.24
C ASN A 170 7.88 -0.79 -15.74
N SER A 171 8.25 -1.88 -16.41
CA SER A 171 8.00 -2.17 -17.83
C SER A 171 6.76 -3.03 -18.07
N LEU A 172 6.19 -3.63 -17.02
CA LEU A 172 5.10 -4.61 -17.14
C LEU A 172 3.80 -4.04 -16.59
N SER A 173 2.70 -4.23 -17.31
CA SER A 173 1.36 -3.84 -16.85
C SER A 173 0.80 -4.82 -15.81
N GLU A 174 1.29 -6.06 -15.84
CA GLU A 174 0.81 -7.18 -15.04
C GLU A 174 1.95 -7.73 -14.18
N VAL A 175 1.58 -8.54 -13.19
CA VAL A 175 2.55 -9.22 -12.33
C VAL A 175 2.18 -10.69 -12.15
N SER A 176 3.18 -11.57 -12.26
CA SER A 176 3.01 -13.01 -12.04
C SER A 176 3.64 -13.43 -10.72
N VAL A 177 2.88 -14.09 -9.87
CA VAL A 177 3.35 -14.51 -8.55
C VAL A 177 2.60 -15.75 -8.07
N SER A 178 3.30 -16.66 -7.37
CA SER A 178 2.67 -17.86 -6.80
C SER A 178 2.04 -17.57 -5.44
N ARG A 179 1.02 -18.37 -5.09
CA ARG A 179 0.32 -18.25 -3.80
C ARG A 179 1.25 -18.38 -2.59
N GLY A 180 2.23 -19.28 -2.65
CA GLY A 180 3.23 -19.46 -1.60
C GLY A 180 4.05 -18.18 -1.37
N LYS A 181 4.40 -17.45 -2.44
CA LYS A 181 5.16 -16.19 -2.31
C LYS A 181 4.30 -15.05 -1.76
N ILE A 182 3.03 -14.97 -2.18
CA ILE A 182 2.03 -14.08 -1.57
C ILE A 182 1.94 -14.38 -0.07
N SER A 183 1.70 -15.63 0.29
CA SER A 183 1.54 -16.07 1.68
C SER A 183 2.78 -15.76 2.53
N GLN A 184 3.98 -16.10 2.05
CA GLN A 184 5.23 -15.85 2.74
C GLN A 184 5.43 -14.36 3.08
N THR A 185 5.11 -13.47 2.13
CA THR A 185 5.40 -12.02 2.24
C THR A 185 4.31 -11.29 3.02
N THR A 186 3.05 -11.58 2.71
CA THR A 186 1.90 -10.87 3.26
C THR A 186 1.38 -11.49 4.56
N GLY A 187 1.69 -12.75 4.83
CA GLY A 187 1.13 -13.51 5.94
C GLY A 187 -0.28 -14.04 5.69
N LEU A 188 -0.82 -13.90 4.47
CA LEU A 188 -2.11 -14.49 4.09
C LEU A 188 -2.01 -16.02 4.08
N SER A 189 -3.05 -16.71 4.52
CA SER A 189 -3.18 -18.14 4.24
C SER A 189 -3.29 -18.35 2.73
N VAL A 190 -2.67 -19.40 2.21
CA VAL A 190 -2.79 -19.78 0.79
C VAL A 190 -4.26 -19.98 0.40
N TYR A 191 -5.08 -20.48 1.34
CA TYR A 191 -6.51 -20.72 1.13
C TYR A 191 -7.37 -19.44 1.16
N ASP A 192 -6.90 -18.37 1.81
CA ASP A 192 -7.63 -17.09 1.90
C ASP A 192 -7.34 -16.14 0.73
N ILE A 193 -6.41 -16.52 -0.17
CA ILE A 193 -6.03 -15.70 -1.32
C ILE A 193 -7.20 -15.52 -2.28
N ASP A 194 -8.03 -16.55 -2.51
CA ASP A 194 -9.18 -16.43 -3.42
C ASP A 194 -10.24 -15.48 -2.87
N SER A 195 -10.52 -15.54 -1.56
CA SER A 195 -11.41 -14.57 -0.91
C SER A 195 -10.88 -13.15 -1.01
N SER A 196 -9.57 -12.96 -0.85
CA SER A 196 -8.91 -11.66 -0.99
C SER A 196 -8.96 -11.13 -2.43
N ILE A 197 -8.76 -12.00 -3.43
CA ILE A 197 -8.93 -11.66 -4.86
C ILE A 197 -10.38 -11.28 -5.15
N GLY A 198 -11.36 -12.02 -4.61
CA GLY A 198 -12.78 -11.73 -4.76
C GLY A 198 -13.13 -10.32 -4.25
N VAL A 199 -12.61 -9.95 -3.08
CA VAL A 199 -12.77 -8.59 -2.55
C VAL A 199 -12.10 -7.57 -3.48
N LEU A 200 -10.86 -7.80 -3.92
CA LEU A 200 -10.15 -6.87 -4.81
C LEU A 200 -10.86 -6.62 -6.14
N ARG A 201 -11.49 -7.65 -6.71
CA ARG A 201 -12.34 -7.52 -7.90
C ARG A 201 -13.60 -6.71 -7.59
N ALA A 202 -14.28 -7.01 -6.47
CA ALA A 202 -15.49 -6.31 -6.07
C ALA A 202 -15.28 -4.81 -5.81
N ILE A 203 -14.09 -4.42 -5.32
CA ILE A 203 -13.71 -3.01 -5.15
C ILE A 203 -12.88 -2.44 -6.31
N GLU A 204 -12.77 -3.19 -7.41
CA GLU A 204 -12.06 -2.80 -8.64
C GLU A 204 -10.60 -2.37 -8.44
N LEU A 205 -9.88 -2.96 -7.48
CA LEU A 205 -8.43 -2.76 -7.31
C LEU A 205 -7.60 -3.75 -8.14
N ILE A 206 -8.23 -4.80 -8.65
CA ILE A 206 -7.71 -5.71 -9.66
C ILE A 206 -8.69 -5.73 -10.84
N GLU A 207 -8.17 -5.56 -12.05
CA GLU A 207 -8.92 -5.61 -13.30
C GLU A 207 -9.04 -7.05 -13.81
N ASP A 208 -7.96 -7.84 -13.73
CA ASP A 208 -7.97 -9.22 -14.21
C ASP A 208 -7.02 -10.15 -13.42
N VAL A 209 -7.35 -11.44 -13.40
CA VAL A 209 -6.51 -12.51 -12.84
C VAL A 209 -6.56 -13.73 -13.77
N LYS A 210 -5.40 -14.09 -14.33
CA LYS A 210 -5.24 -15.25 -15.21
C LYS A 210 -4.47 -16.35 -14.50
N SER A 211 -5.07 -17.55 -14.43
CA SER A 211 -4.37 -18.74 -13.94
C SER A 211 -3.27 -19.15 -14.93
N LEU A 212 -2.06 -19.35 -14.44
CA LEU A 212 -0.92 -19.87 -15.21
C LEU A 212 -0.61 -21.33 -14.85
N GLY A 213 -1.52 -22.00 -14.12
CA GLY A 213 -1.32 -23.37 -13.64
C GLY A 213 -0.50 -23.41 -12.35
N TYR A 214 0.38 -24.42 -12.26
CA TYR A 214 1.27 -24.62 -11.13
C TYR A 214 2.72 -24.42 -11.59
N LYS A 215 3.57 -23.89 -10.71
CA LYS A 215 5.02 -23.94 -10.95
C LYS A 215 5.42 -25.41 -11.11
N MET A 216 6.17 -25.72 -12.17
CA MET A 216 6.73 -27.04 -12.35
C MET A 216 7.78 -27.29 -11.25
N ASN A 217 7.43 -28.13 -10.28
CA ASN A 217 8.39 -28.79 -9.40
C ASN A 217 8.55 -30.21 -9.92
N THR A 218 9.78 -30.58 -10.27
CA THR A 218 10.13 -31.85 -10.95
C THR A 218 9.97 -33.11 -10.10
N SER A 219 9.47 -33.01 -8.85
CA SER A 219 9.56 -34.13 -7.89
C SER A 219 8.39 -34.30 -6.92
N SER A 220 7.32 -33.50 -7.00
CA SER A 220 6.19 -33.59 -6.05
C SER A 220 4.83 -33.30 -6.67
N LEU A 221 3.76 -33.82 -6.04
CA LEU A 221 2.38 -33.50 -6.39
C LEU A 221 2.14 -31.96 -6.33
N PRO A 222 1.32 -31.40 -7.23
CA PRO A 222 1.01 -29.96 -7.23
C PRO A 222 0.42 -29.51 -5.88
N GLN A 223 1.04 -28.52 -5.25
CA GLN A 223 0.54 -27.91 -4.02
C GLN A 223 -0.13 -26.57 -4.30
N GLU A 224 -1.10 -26.19 -3.47
CA GLU A 224 -1.78 -24.89 -3.59
C GLU A 224 -0.80 -23.70 -3.51
N SER A 225 0.31 -23.84 -2.77
CA SER A 225 1.39 -22.83 -2.72
C SER A 225 2.08 -22.60 -4.07
N ASP A 226 2.09 -23.61 -4.94
CA ASP A 226 2.75 -23.58 -6.25
C ASP A 226 1.86 -22.99 -7.33
N ARG A 227 0.56 -22.82 -7.06
CA ARG A 227 -0.39 -22.20 -7.99
C ARG A 227 0.09 -20.80 -8.37
N LEU A 228 0.29 -20.61 -9.66
CA LEU A 228 0.82 -19.39 -10.27
C LEU A 228 -0.32 -18.65 -10.98
N ALA A 229 -0.41 -17.36 -10.73
CA ALA A 229 -1.34 -16.50 -11.44
C ALA A 229 -0.67 -15.20 -11.87
N GLN A 230 -1.22 -14.62 -12.92
CA GLN A 230 -0.90 -13.29 -13.43
C GLN A 230 -2.03 -12.34 -13.03
N TYR A 231 -1.67 -11.17 -12.52
CA TYR A 231 -2.57 -10.19 -11.96
C TYR A 231 -2.43 -8.87 -12.70
N LEU A 232 -3.53 -8.31 -13.16
CA LEU A 232 -3.62 -6.94 -13.67
C LEU A 232 -4.24 -6.05 -12.59
N VAL A 233 -3.41 -5.23 -11.95
CA VAL A 233 -3.87 -4.27 -10.94
C VAL A 233 -4.51 -3.04 -11.60
N LYS A 234 -5.42 -2.37 -10.88
CA LYS A 234 -6.10 -1.17 -11.39
C LYS A 234 -5.10 -0.13 -11.88
N GLY A 235 -5.26 0.34 -13.11
CA GLY A 235 -4.35 1.31 -13.71
C GLY A 235 -2.97 0.76 -14.08
N GLY A 236 -2.74 -0.55 -14.01
CA GLY A 236 -1.45 -1.18 -14.36
C GLY A 236 -0.95 -0.79 -15.75
N LYS A 237 -1.87 -0.67 -16.72
CA LYS A 237 -1.56 -0.23 -18.09
C LYS A 237 -1.05 1.22 -18.16
N SER A 238 -1.57 2.12 -17.33
CA SER A 238 -1.19 3.54 -17.33
C SER A 238 0.07 3.83 -16.51
N LEU A 239 0.49 2.91 -15.63
CA LEU A 239 1.72 3.04 -14.84
C LEU A 239 3.00 3.10 -15.70
N ASN A 240 2.97 2.55 -16.91
CA ASN A 240 4.13 2.49 -17.79
C ASN A 240 4.29 3.74 -18.68
N LEU A 241 3.25 4.58 -18.75
CA LEU A 241 3.31 5.85 -19.47
C LEU A 241 4.25 6.82 -18.73
N LYS A 242 5.06 7.56 -19.51
CA LYS A 242 5.91 8.62 -18.98
C LYS A 242 5.04 9.75 -18.42
N LYS A 243 5.53 10.42 -17.37
CA LYS A 243 4.88 11.57 -16.73
C LYS A 243 4.80 12.75 -17.68
#